data_AF-A0A316L8J2-F1
#
_entry.id   AF-A0A316L8J2-F1
#
_cell.length_a   1.000
_cell.length_b   1.000
_cell.length_c   1.000
_cell.angle_alpha   90.00
_cell.angle_beta   90.00
_cell.angle_gamma   90.00
#
_symmetry.space_group_name_H-M   'P 1'
#
loop_
_entity.id
_entity.type
_entity.pdbx_description
1 polymer ?
#
loop_
_entity_poly.entity_id
_entity_poly.type
_entity_poly.pdbx_seq_one_letter_code
_entity_poly.pdbx_strand_id
1 'polypeptide(L)'
;MGGWNFIDRTNMRFGKLVAQKYLGNKKWLCHCDCGNDCIVDSDHLPVNSKRRMQKSCGCLLESRLIEEKHFFDDIDNEEKAYILGFAASDGTVSYDTQRGTYSLKFVVNSIDTELLEKFKQSLKSKVKVKTFKTTTNLPQGGTCVSEMSSVLFCSKSLVEGLINKGVTPRKSLTLNVDYSKIPDNLKKHFWRGLFDGDGTFGLFGKKKILEVSLTTSKAMAESTKEEILKLFPNFKINFYERKECSGSTYNLIFTTQKDGFSFLEYLYEDCSIKLNRKFEKYKTIKQIVNSNDYPEKE
;
A
#
# COMPACT_ATOMS: atom_id res chain seq x y z
N MET A 1 18.38 -17.96 47.38
CA MET A 1 18.13 -16.99 46.29
C MET A 1 18.08 -17.77 44.98
N GLY A 2 16.88 -18.08 44.48
CA GLY A 2 16.71 -18.91 43.28
C GLY A 2 17.16 -18.15 42.04
N GLY A 3 18.21 -18.62 41.38
CA GLY A 3 18.68 -18.06 40.12
C GLY A 3 17.57 -18.09 39.08
N TRP A 4 17.30 -16.94 38.46
CA TRP A 4 16.47 -16.91 37.26
C TRP A 4 17.23 -17.68 36.18
N ASN A 5 16.87 -18.94 35.95
CA ASN A 5 17.38 -19.68 34.79
C ASN A 5 16.89 -18.96 33.54
N PHE A 6 17.78 -18.19 32.93
CA PHE A 6 17.54 -17.59 31.63
C PHE A 6 17.38 -18.70 30.62
N ILE A 7 16.22 -18.75 29.97
CA ILE A 7 15.95 -19.66 28.87
C ILE A 7 16.01 -18.83 27.59
N ASP A 8 16.98 -19.12 26.74
CA ASP A 8 17.04 -18.54 25.41
C ASP A 8 15.85 -19.04 24.58
N ARG A 9 15.10 -18.09 24.02
CA ARG A 9 13.93 -18.35 23.18
C ARG A 9 14.17 -18.02 21.73
N THR A 10 15.39 -17.65 21.35
CA THR A 10 15.74 -17.27 19.97
C THR A 10 15.32 -18.37 18.99
N ASN A 11 14.62 -17.97 17.92
CA ASN A 11 14.01 -18.83 16.89
C ASN A 11 12.91 -19.79 17.37
N MET A 12 12.52 -19.77 18.64
CA MET A 12 11.41 -20.57 19.13
C MET A 12 10.05 -19.99 18.68
N ARG A 13 9.11 -20.87 18.37
CA ARG A 13 7.77 -20.54 17.88
C ARG A 13 6.69 -20.67 18.95
N PHE A 14 5.83 -19.65 19.04
CA PHE A 14 4.73 -19.54 19.99
C PHE A 14 3.45 -19.14 19.25
N GLY A 15 2.72 -20.13 18.72
CA GLY A 15 1.61 -19.87 17.79
C GLY A 15 2.10 -19.18 16.51
N LYS A 16 1.63 -17.96 16.25
CA LYS A 16 2.04 -17.12 15.12
C LYS A 16 3.31 -16.31 15.36
N LEU A 17 3.89 -16.36 16.56
CA LEU A 17 5.10 -15.60 16.92
C LEU A 17 6.36 -16.46 16.79
N VAL A 18 7.44 -15.85 16.32
CA VAL A 18 8.80 -16.37 16.38
C VAL A 18 9.67 -15.37 17.13
N ALA A 19 10.26 -15.79 18.25
CA ALA A 19 11.15 -14.94 19.02
C ALA A 19 12.45 -14.69 18.24
N GLN A 20 12.79 -13.41 18.04
CA GLN A 20 13.94 -12.98 17.23
C GLN A 20 15.13 -12.63 18.11
N LYS A 21 14.91 -11.82 19.15
CA LYS A 21 16.00 -11.27 19.95
C LYS A 21 15.56 -10.97 21.38
N TYR A 22 16.42 -11.27 22.35
CA TYR A 22 16.25 -10.82 23.73
C TYR A 22 16.61 -9.33 23.87
N LEU A 23 15.72 -8.54 24.47
CA LEU A 23 15.90 -7.10 24.66
C LEU A 23 16.30 -6.73 26.11
N GLY A 24 16.50 -7.71 26.98
CA GLY A 24 16.71 -7.48 28.42
C GLY A 24 15.40 -7.36 29.19
N ASN A 25 15.48 -7.34 30.53
CA ASN A 25 14.33 -7.19 31.43
C ASN A 25 13.17 -8.16 31.11
N LYS A 26 13.49 -9.43 30.80
CA LYS A 26 12.54 -10.48 30.40
C LYS A 26 11.79 -10.23 29.09
N LYS A 27 12.13 -9.21 28.31
CA LYS A 27 11.44 -8.86 27.06
C LYS A 27 12.10 -9.48 25.84
N TRP A 28 11.26 -9.96 24.92
CA TRP A 28 11.66 -10.54 23.64
C TRP A 28 11.02 -9.79 22.49
N LEU A 29 11.83 -9.39 21.51
CA LEU A 29 11.33 -9.00 20.20
C LEU A 29 10.87 -10.27 19.47
N CYS A 30 9.61 -10.30 19.07
CA CYS A 30 9.02 -11.40 18.32
C CYS A 30 8.49 -10.91 16.97
N HIS A 31 8.73 -11.69 15.92
CA HIS A 31 8.13 -11.50 14.60
C HIS A 31 6.85 -12.34 14.50
N CYS A 32 5.75 -11.74 14.05
CA CYS A 32 4.47 -12.42 13.87
C CYS A 32 4.25 -12.79 12.40
N ASP A 33 3.61 -13.93 12.14
CA ASP A 33 3.31 -14.40 10.77
C ASP A 33 2.41 -13.42 9.96
N CYS A 34 1.81 -12.41 10.59
CA CYS A 34 1.09 -11.33 9.90
C CYS A 34 2.01 -10.16 9.45
N GLY A 35 3.33 -10.30 9.60
CA GLY A 35 4.33 -9.30 9.19
C GLY A 35 4.55 -8.14 10.16
N ASN A 36 4.01 -8.21 11.39
CA ASN A 36 4.28 -7.22 12.44
C ASN A 36 5.21 -7.80 13.50
N ASP A 37 6.03 -6.92 14.08
CA ASP A 37 6.81 -7.23 15.26
C ASP A 37 6.07 -6.79 16.53
N CYS A 38 6.33 -7.50 17.63
CA CYS A 38 5.86 -7.11 18.96
C CYS A 38 6.87 -7.49 20.03
N ILE A 39 6.86 -6.74 21.13
CA ILE A 39 7.63 -7.06 22.32
C ILE A 39 6.76 -7.90 23.25
N VAL A 40 7.27 -9.05 23.69
CA VAL A 40 6.55 -10.00 24.56
C VAL A 40 7.40 -10.36 25.76
N ASP A 41 6.80 -10.43 26.94
CA ASP A 41 7.47 -10.89 28.15
C ASP A 41 7.73 -12.40 28.11
N SER A 42 8.86 -12.81 28.70
CA SER A 42 9.32 -14.20 28.79
C SER A 42 8.28 -15.13 29.44
N ASP A 43 7.48 -14.58 30.36
CA ASP A 43 6.43 -15.31 31.07
C ASP A 43 5.23 -15.65 30.16
N HIS A 44 5.04 -14.91 29.07
CA HIS A 44 4.02 -15.16 28.04
C HIS A 44 4.53 -16.01 26.87
N LEU A 45 5.80 -16.44 26.92
CA LEU A 45 6.45 -17.36 25.97
C LEU A 45 6.92 -18.63 26.72
N PRO A 46 6.01 -19.44 27.26
CA PRO A 46 6.38 -20.60 28.06
C PRO A 46 7.02 -21.70 27.21
N VAL A 47 8.19 -22.19 27.63
CA VAL A 47 8.89 -23.31 26.97
C VAL A 47 8.28 -24.66 27.37
N ASN A 48 7.89 -24.82 28.63
CA ASN A 48 7.36 -26.07 29.19
C ASN A 48 6.11 -25.80 30.07
N SER A 49 4.92 -25.47 29.53
CA SER A 49 3.67 -25.47 30.35
C SER A 49 2.36 -25.28 29.56
N LYS A 50 1.24 -25.59 30.24
CA LYS A 50 -0.15 -25.17 29.93
C LYS A 50 -0.46 -23.69 30.28
N ARG A 51 0.55 -22.84 30.58
CA ARG A 51 0.32 -21.43 30.95
C ARG A 51 -0.21 -20.62 29.76
N ARG A 52 -0.88 -19.51 30.05
CA ARG A 52 -1.42 -18.59 29.04
C ARG A 52 -0.28 -18.04 28.19
N MET A 53 -0.21 -18.48 26.95
CA MET A 53 0.78 -18.08 25.96
C MET A 53 0.24 -16.96 25.08
N GLN A 54 1.07 -15.96 24.79
CA GLN A 54 0.77 -15.00 23.72
C GLN A 54 1.02 -15.67 22.37
N LYS A 55 -0.03 -15.79 21.55
CA LYS A 55 0.00 -16.55 20.29
C LYS A 55 0.16 -15.69 19.04
N SER A 56 0.13 -14.36 19.18
CA SER A 56 0.23 -13.40 18.06
C SER A 56 0.57 -11.99 18.56
N CYS A 57 0.89 -11.07 17.65
CA CYS A 57 1.09 -9.66 17.96
C CYS A 57 -0.23 -8.88 18.24
N GLY A 58 -1.36 -9.59 18.39
CA GLY A 58 -2.71 -9.02 18.46
C GLY A 58 -3.54 -9.25 17.20
N CYS A 59 -2.92 -9.66 16.09
CA CYS A 59 -3.59 -9.81 14.79
C CYS A 59 -4.74 -10.83 14.78
N LEU A 60 -4.68 -11.86 15.64
CA LEU A 60 -5.78 -12.81 15.81
C LEU A 60 -7.05 -12.14 16.36
N LEU A 61 -6.90 -11.16 17.25
CA LEU A 61 -8.03 -10.37 17.74
C LEU A 61 -8.46 -9.35 16.68
N GLU A 62 -7.50 -8.67 16.04
CA GLU A 62 -7.76 -7.67 14.99
C GLU A 62 -8.56 -8.24 13.82
N SER A 63 -8.38 -9.51 13.46
CA SER A 63 -9.17 -10.19 12.42
C SER A 63 -10.68 -10.21 12.68
N ARG A 64 -11.09 -10.14 13.96
CA ARG A 64 -12.50 -10.11 14.38
C ARG A 64 -13.09 -8.70 14.38
N LEU A 65 -12.24 -7.69 14.21
CA LEU A 65 -12.64 -6.28 14.24
C LEU A 65 -13.02 -5.75 12.86
N ILE A 66 -12.95 -6.58 11.82
CA ILE A 66 -13.34 -6.23 10.44
C ILE A 66 -14.74 -6.81 10.21
N GLU A 67 -15.71 -5.94 9.96
CA GLU A 67 -17.09 -6.34 9.62
C GLU A 67 -17.21 -6.66 8.13
N GLU A 68 -16.67 -5.81 7.25
CA GLU A 68 -16.69 -5.99 5.78
C GLU A 68 -15.58 -6.95 5.32
N LYS A 69 -15.74 -8.25 5.58
CA LYS A 69 -14.72 -9.26 5.25
C LYS A 69 -14.62 -9.57 3.74
N HIS A 70 -15.72 -9.38 3.01
CA HIS A 70 -15.88 -9.66 1.57
C HIS A 70 -15.78 -8.38 0.73
N PHE A 71 -15.03 -7.40 1.22
CA PHE A 71 -14.97 -6.04 0.66
C PHE A 71 -14.53 -5.98 -0.81
N PHE A 72 -13.71 -6.92 -1.27
CA PHE A 72 -13.17 -6.95 -2.63
C PHE A 72 -13.82 -8.00 -3.55
N ASP A 73 -14.84 -8.71 -3.07
CA ASP A 73 -15.56 -9.69 -3.90
C ASP A 73 -16.22 -8.96 -5.08
N ASP A 74 -16.98 -7.91 -4.76
CA ASP A 74 -17.61 -7.00 -5.72
C ASP A 74 -17.11 -5.56 -5.54
N ILE A 75 -16.73 -4.93 -6.66
CA ILE A 75 -16.30 -3.53 -6.71
C ILE A 75 -17.48 -2.72 -7.23
N ASP A 76 -18.32 -2.24 -6.32
CA ASP A 76 -19.63 -1.62 -6.62
C ASP A 76 -19.70 -0.13 -6.27
N ASN A 77 -18.64 0.44 -5.70
CA ASN A 77 -18.58 1.85 -5.32
C ASN A 77 -17.17 2.43 -5.47
N GLU A 78 -17.10 3.77 -5.34
CA GLU A 78 -15.87 4.55 -5.43
C GLU A 78 -14.82 4.11 -4.41
N GLU A 79 -15.21 3.91 -3.15
CA GLU A 79 -14.29 3.57 -2.06
C GLU A 79 -13.61 2.21 -2.29
N LYS A 80 -14.36 1.19 -2.70
CA LYS A 80 -13.84 -0.14 -3.01
C LYS A 80 -12.87 -0.11 -4.18
N ALA A 81 -13.24 0.58 -5.26
CA ALA A 81 -12.39 0.73 -6.43
C ALA A 81 -11.10 1.46 -6.09
N TYR A 82 -11.19 2.58 -5.36
CA TYR A 82 -10.03 3.35 -4.92
C TYR A 82 -9.12 2.54 -4.00
N ILE A 83 -9.67 1.86 -2.98
CA ILE A 83 -8.86 1.07 -2.04
C ILE A 83 -8.21 -0.11 -2.76
N LEU A 84 -8.87 -0.73 -3.75
CA LEU A 84 -8.25 -1.76 -4.60
C LEU A 84 -7.05 -1.20 -5.37
N GLY A 85 -7.20 -0.02 -5.99
CA GLY A 85 -6.11 0.67 -6.67
C GLY A 85 -4.95 1.00 -5.74
N PHE A 86 -5.25 1.51 -4.55
CA PHE A 86 -4.24 1.82 -3.53
C PHE A 86 -3.59 0.55 -2.95
N ALA A 87 -4.33 -0.56 -2.89
CA ALA A 87 -3.77 -1.86 -2.51
C ALA A 87 -2.82 -2.41 -3.58
N ALA A 88 -3.13 -2.16 -4.85
CA ALA A 88 -2.27 -2.51 -5.98
C ALA A 88 -0.95 -1.73 -5.98
N SER A 89 -0.89 -0.52 -5.41
CA SER A 89 0.31 0.32 -5.32
C SER A 89 1.06 0.23 -3.98
N ASP A 90 0.51 0.77 -2.90
CA ASP A 90 1.18 0.83 -1.58
C ASP A 90 0.72 -0.29 -0.62
N GLY A 91 -0.24 -1.14 -1.04
CA GLY A 91 -0.72 -2.27 -0.24
C GLY A 91 0.28 -3.43 -0.18
N THR A 92 0.55 -3.96 1.01
CA THR A 92 1.35 -5.17 1.19
C THR A 92 0.44 -6.35 1.49
N VAL A 93 0.31 -7.26 0.53
CA VAL A 93 -0.41 -8.53 0.69
C VAL A 93 0.56 -9.62 1.11
N SER A 94 0.23 -10.35 2.17
CA SER A 94 0.96 -11.53 2.64
C SER A 94 -0.02 -12.62 3.03
N TYR A 95 0.28 -13.86 2.65
CA TYR A 95 -0.49 -15.02 3.07
C TYR A 95 0.40 -16.27 3.21
N ASP A 96 0.00 -17.17 4.10
CA ASP A 96 0.55 -18.51 4.26
C ASP A 96 -0.63 -19.47 4.49
N THR A 97 -0.91 -20.31 3.50
CA THR A 97 -2.03 -21.25 3.53
C THR A 97 -1.84 -22.35 4.57
N GLN A 98 -0.60 -22.80 4.79
CA GLN A 98 -0.29 -23.83 5.80
C GLN A 98 -0.51 -23.29 7.22
N ARG A 99 -0.18 -22.01 7.45
CA ARG A 99 -0.34 -21.36 8.75
C ARG A 99 -1.69 -20.65 8.92
N GLY A 100 -2.52 -20.60 7.88
CA GLY A 100 -3.78 -19.86 7.89
C GLY A 100 -3.57 -18.38 8.23
N THR A 101 -2.56 -17.74 7.64
CA THR A 101 -2.29 -16.31 7.80
C THR A 101 -2.61 -15.60 6.51
N TYR A 102 -3.37 -14.50 6.63
CA TYR A 102 -3.79 -13.67 5.53
C TYR A 102 -3.82 -12.25 6.05
N SER A 103 -3.02 -11.37 5.45
CA SER A 103 -2.92 -9.99 5.87
C SER A 103 -2.73 -9.03 4.71
N LEU A 104 -3.46 -7.92 4.79
CA LEU A 104 -3.28 -6.73 3.98
C LEU A 104 -2.77 -5.61 4.89
N LYS A 105 -1.60 -5.06 4.60
CA LYS A 105 -1.00 -3.95 5.34
C LYS A 105 -0.87 -2.73 4.44
N PHE A 106 -1.28 -1.57 4.94
CA PHE A 106 -0.94 -0.30 4.33
C PHE A 106 0.06 0.43 5.22
N VAL A 107 1.05 1.05 4.60
CA VAL A 107 2.04 1.89 5.28
C VAL A 107 2.17 3.18 4.48
N VAL A 108 1.96 4.32 5.14
CA VAL A 108 2.06 5.65 4.52
C VAL A 108 2.88 6.57 5.42
N ASN A 109 3.33 7.71 4.89
CA ASN A 109 3.91 8.76 5.72
C ASN A 109 2.87 9.26 6.73
N SER A 110 3.28 9.67 7.94
CA SER A 110 2.33 10.09 8.98
C SER A 110 1.48 11.30 8.59
N ILE A 111 1.94 12.14 7.65
CA ILE A 111 1.16 13.22 7.04
C ILE A 111 -0.13 12.70 6.36
N ASP A 112 -0.08 11.47 5.84
CA ASP A 112 -1.17 10.85 5.07
C ASP A 112 -2.03 9.91 5.95
N THR A 113 -1.92 9.98 7.28
CA THR A 113 -2.62 9.08 8.24
C THR A 113 -4.14 9.09 8.07
N GLU A 114 -4.74 10.23 7.70
CA GLU A 114 -6.18 10.37 7.49
C GLU A 114 -6.70 9.37 6.44
N LEU A 115 -5.88 9.03 5.43
CA LEU A 115 -6.26 8.04 4.41
C LEU A 115 -6.46 6.64 5.02
N LEU A 116 -5.60 6.25 5.97
CA LEU A 116 -5.74 4.97 6.66
C LEU A 116 -6.99 4.91 7.54
N GLU A 117 -7.39 6.05 8.13
CA GLU A 117 -8.64 6.13 8.88
C GLU A 117 -9.86 6.02 7.95
N LYS A 118 -9.82 6.61 6.75
CA LYS A 118 -10.86 6.40 5.72
C LYS A 118 -10.96 4.94 5.28
N PHE A 119 -9.83 4.24 5.14
CA PHE A 119 -9.84 2.81 4.80
C PHE A 119 -10.50 1.99 5.91
N LYS A 120 -10.18 2.27 7.17
CA LYS A 120 -10.83 1.61 8.30
C LYS A 120 -12.33 1.85 8.32
N GLN A 121 -12.79 3.08 8.08
CA GLN A 121 -14.21 3.41 8.00
C GLN A 121 -14.90 2.62 6.89
N SER A 122 -14.28 2.56 5.70
CA SER A 122 -14.79 1.81 4.54
C SER A 122 -14.90 0.31 4.84
N LEU A 123 -13.93 -0.25 5.54
CA LEU A 123 -13.90 -1.66 5.98
C LEU A 123 -14.73 -1.93 7.25
N LYS A 124 -15.40 -0.90 7.80
CA LYS A 124 -16.10 -0.93 9.10
C LYS A 124 -15.25 -1.60 10.19
N SER A 125 -13.99 -1.15 10.27
CA SER A 125 -12.96 -1.81 11.06
C SER A 125 -12.56 -1.01 12.30
N LYS A 126 -12.46 -1.71 13.44
CA LYS A 126 -11.99 -1.13 14.72
C LYS A 126 -10.48 -1.35 14.96
N VAL A 127 -9.74 -1.80 13.94
CA VAL A 127 -8.28 -1.96 14.02
C VAL A 127 -7.61 -0.62 14.29
N LYS A 128 -6.56 -0.59 15.12
CA LYS A 128 -5.84 0.66 15.42
C LYS A 128 -4.81 0.96 14.33
N VAL A 129 -4.74 2.22 13.91
CA VAL A 129 -3.60 2.72 13.14
C VAL A 129 -2.42 2.89 14.10
N LYS A 130 -1.24 2.43 13.69
CA LYS A 130 -0.01 2.49 14.49
C LYS A 130 0.96 3.45 13.82
N THR A 131 1.49 4.40 14.58
CA THR A 131 2.55 5.31 14.14
C THR A 131 3.90 4.82 14.66
N PHE A 132 4.92 4.88 13.81
CA PHE A 132 6.28 4.46 14.13
C PHE A 132 7.29 5.28 13.34
N LYS A 133 8.55 5.31 13.79
CA LYS A 133 9.64 5.98 13.08
C LYS A 133 10.45 4.96 12.30
N THR A 134 10.77 5.28 11.05
CA THR A 134 11.72 4.52 10.22
C THR A 134 12.96 5.36 9.99
N THR A 135 14.12 4.72 9.95
CA THR A 135 15.40 5.36 9.64
C THR A 135 15.92 4.80 8.34
N THR A 136 16.08 5.65 7.33
CA THR A 136 16.58 5.29 6.01
C THR A 136 17.99 5.86 5.83
N ASN A 137 18.93 5.01 5.42
CA ASN A 137 20.27 5.46 5.04
C ASN A 137 20.22 6.11 3.66
N LEU A 138 20.74 7.32 3.54
CA LEU A 138 20.74 8.05 2.27
C LEU A 138 21.90 7.55 1.39
N PRO A 139 21.72 7.49 0.05
CA PRO A 139 22.78 7.09 -0.87
C PRO A 139 24.04 7.99 -0.79
N GLN A 140 23.85 9.25 -0.39
CA GLN A 140 24.90 10.27 -0.27
C GLN A 140 25.60 10.25 1.12
N GLY A 141 25.24 9.29 1.98
CA GLY A 141 25.64 9.27 3.39
C GLY A 141 24.64 9.99 4.30
N GLY A 142 24.59 9.58 5.58
CA GLY A 142 23.65 10.11 6.57
C GLY A 142 22.36 9.29 6.72
N THR A 143 21.52 9.70 7.67
CA THR A 143 20.24 9.04 7.97
C THR A 143 19.09 10.03 7.90
N CYS A 144 17.98 9.59 7.32
CA CYS A 144 16.71 10.30 7.36
C CYS A 144 15.75 9.53 8.27
N VAL A 145 15.24 10.20 9.30
CA VAL A 145 14.18 9.65 10.14
C VAL A 145 12.84 10.15 9.62
N SER A 146 11.98 9.23 9.21
CA SER A 146 10.63 9.51 8.75
C SER A 146 9.62 8.90 9.71
N GLU A 147 8.57 9.65 10.04
CA GLU A 147 7.44 9.11 10.78
C GLU A 147 6.41 8.51 9.81
N MET A 148 6.00 7.28 10.09
CA MET A 148 5.13 6.47 9.23
C MET A 148 3.93 6.00 10.04
N SER A 149 2.80 5.85 9.36
CA SER A 149 1.59 5.26 9.92
C SER A 149 1.27 3.98 9.17
N SER A 150 0.76 2.98 9.89
CA SER A 150 0.34 1.71 9.29
C SER A 150 -0.96 1.19 9.87
N VAL A 151 -1.69 0.47 9.02
CA VAL A 151 -2.86 -0.32 9.41
C VAL A 151 -2.72 -1.73 8.85
N LEU A 152 -3.05 -2.73 9.65
CA LEU A 152 -2.95 -4.14 9.29
C LEU A 152 -4.33 -4.79 9.39
N PHE A 153 -4.87 -5.24 8.27
CA PHE A 153 -6.11 -6.00 8.19
C PHE A 153 -5.80 -7.48 8.03
N CYS A 154 -6.18 -8.29 9.02
CA CYS A 154 -6.00 -9.75 8.96
C CYS A 154 -7.33 -10.42 8.64
N SER A 155 -7.56 -10.78 7.38
CA SER A 155 -8.78 -11.46 6.96
C SER A 155 -8.49 -12.32 5.74
N LYS A 156 -8.94 -13.58 5.79
CA LYS A 156 -8.78 -14.53 4.68
C LYS A 156 -9.57 -14.07 3.46
N SER A 157 -10.88 -13.88 3.61
CA SER A 157 -11.77 -13.44 2.51
C SER A 157 -11.30 -12.13 1.88
N LEU A 158 -10.82 -11.17 2.68
CA LEU A 158 -10.35 -9.88 2.18
C LEU A 158 -9.13 -10.05 1.25
N VAL A 159 -8.17 -10.87 1.67
CA VAL A 159 -6.95 -11.12 0.89
C VAL A 159 -7.24 -11.99 -0.32
N GLU A 160 -8.12 -12.99 -0.20
CA GLU A 160 -8.53 -13.81 -1.34
C GLU A 160 -9.27 -12.99 -2.40
N GLY A 161 -10.10 -12.03 -2.00
CA GLY A 161 -10.72 -11.06 -2.91
C GLY A 161 -9.69 -10.24 -3.68
N LEU A 162 -8.65 -9.72 -3.01
CA LEU A 162 -7.54 -9.01 -3.66
C LEU A 162 -6.79 -9.89 -4.66
N ILE A 163 -6.45 -11.11 -4.26
CA ILE A 163 -5.75 -12.08 -5.13
C ILE A 163 -6.60 -12.41 -6.35
N ASN A 164 -7.92 -12.60 -6.16
CA ASN A 164 -8.86 -12.82 -7.26
C ASN A 164 -8.89 -11.65 -8.25
N LYS A 165 -8.71 -10.40 -7.79
CA LYS A 165 -8.60 -9.22 -8.66
C LYS A 165 -7.20 -9.03 -9.27
N GLY A 166 -6.22 -9.87 -8.93
CA GLY A 166 -4.86 -9.81 -9.48
C GLY A 166 -3.83 -9.07 -8.61
N VAL A 167 -4.17 -8.74 -7.36
CA VAL A 167 -3.26 -8.11 -6.40
C VAL A 167 -2.62 -9.18 -5.50
N THR A 168 -1.43 -9.62 -5.89
CA THR A 168 -0.68 -10.70 -5.21
C THR A 168 0.53 -10.20 -4.42
N PRO A 169 1.15 -11.03 -3.54
CA PRO A 169 2.44 -10.73 -2.95
C PRO A 169 3.52 -10.43 -4.01
N ARG A 170 4.53 -9.62 -3.63
CA ARG A 170 5.60 -9.14 -4.53
C ARG A 170 5.08 -8.40 -5.78
N LYS A 171 3.97 -7.67 -5.61
CA LYS A 171 3.25 -6.94 -6.66
C LYS A 171 4.10 -6.04 -7.55
N SER A 172 5.18 -5.44 -7.04
CA SER A 172 6.10 -4.64 -7.88
C SER A 172 6.64 -5.41 -9.08
N LEU A 173 6.65 -6.76 -9.03
CA LEU A 173 7.08 -7.65 -10.10
C LEU A 173 5.93 -8.45 -10.73
N THR A 174 4.85 -8.71 -9.97
CA THR A 174 3.80 -9.68 -10.34
C THR A 174 2.42 -9.06 -10.55
N LEU A 175 2.23 -7.76 -10.28
CA LEU A 175 0.93 -7.11 -10.36
C LEU A 175 0.35 -7.24 -11.76
N ASN A 176 -0.88 -7.72 -11.86
CA ASN A 176 -1.64 -7.74 -13.09
C ASN A 176 -3.12 -7.76 -12.72
N VAL A 177 -3.72 -6.58 -12.56
CA VAL A 177 -5.12 -6.47 -12.15
C VAL A 177 -6.02 -6.84 -13.31
N ASP A 178 -7.02 -7.67 -13.03
CA ASP A 178 -8.04 -8.03 -14.00
C ASP A 178 -9.10 -6.92 -14.08
N TYR A 179 -8.94 -6.04 -15.06
CA TYR A 179 -9.87 -4.93 -15.32
C TYR A 179 -11.28 -5.38 -15.69
N SER A 180 -11.49 -6.62 -16.14
CA SER A 180 -12.85 -7.15 -16.39
C SER A 180 -13.67 -7.29 -15.09
N LYS A 181 -12.98 -7.35 -13.94
CA LYS A 181 -13.58 -7.44 -12.61
C LYS A 181 -13.84 -6.09 -11.95
N ILE A 182 -13.65 -4.99 -12.69
CA ILE A 182 -13.90 -3.62 -12.24
C ILE A 182 -14.87 -2.96 -13.25
N PRO A 183 -16.07 -2.53 -12.84
CA PRO A 183 -17.01 -1.84 -13.72
C PRO A 183 -16.38 -0.60 -14.38
N ASP A 184 -16.73 -0.34 -15.64
CA ASP A 184 -16.11 0.75 -16.44
C ASP A 184 -16.23 2.13 -15.78
N ASN A 185 -17.39 2.42 -15.18
CA ASN A 185 -17.63 3.67 -14.45
C ASN A 185 -16.79 3.80 -13.17
N LEU A 186 -16.22 2.70 -12.66
CA LEU A 186 -15.41 2.67 -11.45
C LEU A 186 -13.91 2.59 -11.72
N LYS A 187 -13.48 2.32 -12.97
CA LYS A 187 -12.06 2.27 -13.35
C LYS A 187 -11.33 3.58 -13.02
N LYS A 188 -12.00 4.73 -13.13
CA LYS A 188 -11.44 6.04 -12.72
C LYS A 188 -10.99 6.07 -11.27
N HIS A 189 -11.77 5.48 -10.37
CA HIS A 189 -11.48 5.45 -8.94
C HIS A 189 -10.35 4.48 -8.63
N PHE A 190 -10.32 3.32 -9.32
CA PHE A 190 -9.20 2.39 -9.26
C PHE A 190 -7.90 3.05 -9.72
N TRP A 191 -7.89 3.71 -10.89
CA TRP A 191 -6.70 4.41 -11.37
C TRP A 191 -6.30 5.52 -10.41
N ARG A 192 -7.25 6.26 -9.83
CA ARG A 192 -6.91 7.27 -8.83
C ARG A 192 -6.18 6.66 -7.63
N GLY A 193 -6.67 5.54 -7.09
CA GLY A 193 -5.97 4.85 -5.99
C GLY A 193 -4.58 4.34 -6.38
N LEU A 194 -4.45 3.80 -7.60
CA LEU A 194 -3.18 3.31 -8.14
C LEU A 194 -2.16 4.45 -8.30
N PHE A 195 -2.58 5.54 -8.94
CA PHE A 195 -1.77 6.75 -9.12
C PHE A 195 -1.53 7.50 -7.81
N ASP A 196 -2.43 7.44 -6.83
CA ASP A 196 -2.22 8.07 -5.52
C ASP A 196 -1.13 7.35 -4.71
N GLY A 197 -0.93 6.05 -4.91
CA GLY A 197 0.24 5.35 -4.38
C GLY A 197 1.48 5.54 -5.26
N ASP A 198 1.53 4.83 -6.39
CA ASP A 198 2.74 4.70 -7.22
C ASP A 198 2.88 5.73 -8.35
N GLY A 199 1.86 6.57 -8.54
CA GLY A 199 1.89 7.63 -9.54
C GLY A 199 2.82 8.78 -9.15
N THR A 200 3.47 9.37 -10.15
CA THR A 200 4.26 10.58 -10.02
C THR A 200 3.74 11.61 -10.99
N PHE A 201 3.38 12.79 -10.49
CA PHE A 201 3.09 13.92 -11.35
C PHE A 201 3.60 15.22 -10.78
N GLY A 202 3.96 16.18 -11.61
CA GLY A 202 4.51 17.46 -11.19
C GLY A 202 5.11 18.27 -12.33
N LEU A 203 5.54 19.49 -12.01
CA LEU A 203 6.24 20.37 -12.94
C LEU A 203 7.75 20.23 -12.76
N PHE A 204 8.44 19.72 -13.78
CA PHE A 204 9.85 19.36 -13.72
C PHE A 204 10.73 20.24 -14.62
N GLY A 205 12.01 20.31 -14.26
CA GLY A 205 13.03 21.07 -14.98
C GLY A 205 12.85 22.60 -14.92
N LYS A 206 13.74 23.32 -15.59
CA LYS A 206 13.72 24.80 -15.66
C LYS A 206 12.46 25.33 -16.36
N LYS A 207 11.98 24.59 -17.36
CA LYS A 207 10.79 24.94 -18.16
C LYS A 207 9.47 24.50 -17.52
N LYS A 208 9.51 23.92 -16.31
CA LYS A 208 8.32 23.49 -15.55
C LYS A 208 7.38 22.57 -16.33
N ILE A 209 7.93 21.60 -17.05
CA ILE A 209 7.16 20.66 -17.89
C ILE A 209 6.37 19.68 -17.01
N LEU A 210 5.09 19.48 -17.35
CA LEU A 210 4.18 18.62 -16.62
C LEU A 210 4.48 17.19 -17.05
N GLU A 211 4.92 16.40 -16.08
CA GLU A 211 5.05 14.96 -16.26
C GLU A 211 3.98 14.29 -15.42
N VAL A 212 3.36 13.26 -16.00
CA VAL A 212 2.44 12.36 -15.32
C VAL A 212 2.87 10.94 -15.66
N SER A 213 3.17 10.16 -14.64
CA SER A 213 3.69 8.81 -14.80
C SER A 213 3.26 7.87 -13.67
N LEU A 214 3.41 6.58 -13.90
CA LEU A 214 3.10 5.50 -12.97
C LEU A 214 4.24 4.47 -13.01
N THR A 215 4.84 4.18 -11.86
CA THR A 215 5.78 3.06 -11.75
C THR A 215 5.04 1.79 -11.37
N THR A 216 5.15 0.73 -12.15
CA THR A 216 4.43 -0.53 -11.90
C THR A 216 5.11 -1.72 -12.58
N SER A 217 4.49 -2.90 -12.56
CA SER A 217 4.97 -4.08 -13.29
C SER A 217 4.77 -3.91 -14.80
N LYS A 218 5.44 -4.73 -15.62
CA LYS A 218 5.26 -4.71 -17.08
C LYS A 218 3.80 -4.95 -17.49
N ALA A 219 3.22 -6.05 -17.01
CA ALA A 219 1.85 -6.46 -17.34
C ALA A 219 0.82 -5.42 -16.89
N MET A 220 1.03 -4.80 -15.73
CA MET A 220 0.16 -3.73 -15.26
C MET A 220 0.28 -2.48 -16.13
N ALA A 221 1.50 -2.09 -16.54
CA ALA A 221 1.68 -0.93 -17.42
C ALA A 221 1.00 -1.14 -18.79
N GLU A 222 1.15 -2.33 -19.38
CA GLU A 222 0.52 -2.71 -20.65
C GLU A 222 -1.01 -2.66 -20.55
N SER A 223 -1.59 -3.38 -19.59
CA SER A 223 -3.05 -3.42 -19.39
C SER A 223 -3.63 -2.05 -19.01
N THR A 224 -2.94 -1.28 -18.15
CA THR A 224 -3.39 0.09 -17.80
C THR A 224 -3.42 0.99 -19.02
N LYS A 225 -2.38 0.93 -19.88
CA LYS A 225 -2.33 1.70 -21.12
C LYS A 225 -3.51 1.33 -22.04
N GLU A 226 -3.75 0.05 -22.26
CA GLU A 226 -4.86 -0.41 -23.11
C GLU A 226 -6.21 0.09 -22.61
N GLU A 227 -6.47 -0.02 -21.30
CA GLU A 227 -7.73 0.41 -20.72
C GLU A 227 -7.92 1.93 -20.75
N ILE A 228 -6.86 2.72 -20.53
CA ILE A 228 -6.94 4.18 -20.68
C ILE A 228 -7.22 4.55 -22.14
N LEU A 229 -6.58 3.90 -23.11
CA LEU A 229 -6.77 4.18 -24.53
C LEU A 229 -8.17 3.78 -25.04
N LYS A 230 -8.86 2.84 -24.39
CA LYS A 230 -10.29 2.56 -24.69
C LYS A 230 -11.19 3.76 -24.40
N LEU A 231 -10.89 4.51 -23.33
CA LEU A 231 -11.65 5.72 -22.97
C LEU A 231 -11.11 6.97 -23.68
N PHE A 232 -9.80 7.03 -23.93
CA PHE A 232 -9.13 8.18 -24.52
C PHE A 232 -8.25 7.75 -25.71
N PRO A 233 -8.85 7.44 -26.89
CA PRO A 233 -8.11 6.88 -28.03
C PRO A 233 -6.99 7.76 -28.57
N ASN A 234 -7.09 9.07 -28.35
CA ASN A 234 -6.13 10.05 -28.86
C ASN A 234 -4.95 10.34 -27.91
N PHE A 235 -4.97 9.79 -26.68
CA PHE A 235 -3.90 10.03 -25.72
C PHE A 235 -2.59 9.39 -26.18
N LYS A 236 -1.49 10.12 -26.05
CA LYS A 236 -0.15 9.61 -26.32
C LYS A 236 0.44 9.05 -25.03
N ILE A 237 0.35 7.72 -24.87
CA ILE A 237 0.84 7.00 -23.69
C ILE A 237 1.91 5.99 -24.11
N ASN A 238 3.04 5.99 -23.40
CA ASN A 238 4.10 5.01 -23.60
C ASN A 238 4.53 4.40 -22.26
N PHE A 239 5.31 3.32 -22.31
CA PHE A 239 5.96 2.78 -21.13
C PHE A 239 7.37 2.30 -21.46
N TYR A 240 8.25 2.31 -20.46
CA TYR A 240 9.63 1.85 -20.61
C TYR A 240 10.15 1.20 -19.32
N GLU A 241 11.14 0.31 -19.46
CA GLU A 241 11.77 -0.37 -18.33
C GLU A 241 12.72 0.57 -17.57
N ARG A 242 12.67 0.54 -16.24
CA ARG A 242 13.57 1.30 -15.36
C ARG A 242 14.87 0.52 -15.14
N LYS A 243 15.99 1.09 -15.59
CA LYS A 243 17.33 0.44 -15.52
C LYS A 243 18.02 0.52 -14.16
N GLU A 244 17.51 1.36 -13.25
CA GLU A 244 18.21 1.75 -12.01
C GLU A 244 17.80 0.95 -10.76
N CYS A 245 16.83 0.04 -10.87
CA CYS A 245 16.28 -0.69 -9.72
C CYS A 245 16.61 -2.18 -9.82
N SER A 246 16.89 -2.84 -8.68
CA SER A 246 17.04 -4.29 -8.58
C SER A 246 15.70 -4.99 -8.81
N GLY A 247 15.28 -5.07 -10.08
CA GLY A 247 14.03 -5.65 -10.53
C GLY A 247 13.48 -4.94 -11.78
N SER A 248 12.87 -5.68 -12.70
CA SER A 248 12.28 -5.15 -13.93
C SER A 248 10.96 -4.43 -13.67
N THR A 249 11.04 -3.21 -13.12
CA THR A 249 9.89 -2.29 -13.00
C THR A 249 9.78 -1.41 -14.23
N TYR A 250 8.56 -0.99 -14.54
CA TYR A 250 8.23 -0.21 -15.72
C TYR A 250 7.63 1.13 -15.31
N ASN A 251 7.91 2.15 -16.11
CA ASN A 251 7.32 3.47 -15.95
C ASN A 251 6.37 3.72 -17.14
N LEU A 252 5.07 3.83 -16.87
CA LEU A 252 4.06 4.29 -17.82
C LEU A 252 3.97 5.81 -17.74
N ILE A 253 4.04 6.49 -18.89
CA ILE A 253 4.13 7.94 -18.99
C ILE A 253 3.19 8.47 -20.06
N PHE A 254 2.53 9.59 -19.75
CA PHE A 254 1.85 10.42 -20.72
C PHE A 254 2.90 11.29 -21.42
N THR A 255 3.03 11.15 -22.74
CA THR A 255 4.12 11.79 -23.49
C THR A 255 3.83 13.25 -23.84
N THR A 256 2.58 13.69 -23.67
CA THR A 256 2.19 15.11 -23.80
C THR A 256 1.66 15.65 -22.48
N GLN A 257 1.90 16.94 -22.26
CA GLN A 257 1.41 17.66 -21.07
C GLN A 257 -0.12 17.74 -21.07
N LYS A 258 -0.72 17.91 -22.25
CA LYS A 258 -2.17 17.96 -22.44
C LYS A 258 -2.83 16.66 -22.00
N ASP A 259 -2.37 15.51 -22.51
CA ASP A 259 -2.97 14.22 -22.17
C ASP A 259 -2.79 13.89 -20.68
N GLY A 260 -1.60 14.16 -20.13
CA GLY A 260 -1.32 13.99 -18.71
C GLY A 260 -2.23 14.87 -17.84
N PHE A 261 -2.40 16.14 -18.20
CA PHE A 261 -3.28 17.06 -17.47
C PHE A 261 -4.74 16.63 -17.54
N SER A 262 -5.26 16.34 -18.75
CA SER A 262 -6.63 15.86 -18.94
C SER A 262 -6.91 14.58 -18.17
N PHE A 263 -5.94 13.67 -18.08
CA PHE A 263 -6.07 12.47 -17.26
C PHE A 263 -6.12 12.81 -15.76
N LEU A 264 -5.29 13.72 -15.25
CA LEU A 264 -5.37 14.16 -13.85
C LEU A 264 -6.71 14.82 -13.51
N GLU A 265 -7.27 15.64 -14.42
CA GLU A 265 -8.60 16.20 -14.23
C GLU A 265 -9.65 15.12 -14.11
N TYR A 266 -9.63 14.14 -15.02
CA TYR A 266 -10.53 12.99 -14.98
C TYR A 266 -10.42 12.17 -13.68
N LEU A 267 -9.22 11.98 -13.14
CA LEU A 267 -9.02 11.24 -11.89
C LEU A 267 -9.62 11.96 -10.68
N TYR A 268 -9.42 13.26 -10.57
CA TYR A 268 -9.77 14.05 -9.39
C TYR A 268 -11.12 14.79 -9.48
N GLU A 269 -11.82 14.70 -10.60
CA GLU A 269 -13.19 15.18 -10.76
C GLU A 269 -14.14 14.45 -9.79
N ASP A 270 -14.90 15.24 -9.01
CA ASP A 270 -15.95 14.80 -8.09
C ASP A 270 -15.60 13.58 -7.22
N CYS A 271 -14.41 13.58 -6.62
CA CYS A 271 -13.91 12.47 -5.81
C CYS A 271 -14.16 12.62 -4.30
N SER A 272 -14.73 11.59 -3.67
CA SER A 272 -14.93 11.50 -2.21
C SER A 272 -13.65 11.08 -1.47
N ILE A 273 -12.85 10.20 -2.10
CA ILE A 273 -11.63 9.62 -1.52
C ILE A 273 -10.41 9.86 -2.41
N LYS A 274 -9.32 10.34 -1.79
CA LYS A 274 -8.05 10.70 -2.44
C LYS A 274 -6.93 10.83 -1.43
N LEU A 275 -5.68 10.84 -1.91
CA LEU A 275 -4.53 11.26 -1.13
C LEU A 275 -4.42 12.79 -1.14
N ASN A 276 -4.71 13.42 0.01
CA ASN A 276 -4.79 14.88 0.14
C ASN A 276 -3.55 15.60 -0.43
N ARG A 277 -2.35 15.12 -0.11
CA ARG A 277 -1.09 15.72 -0.59
C ARG A 277 -0.98 15.76 -2.12
N LYS A 278 -1.43 14.71 -2.82
CA LYS A 278 -1.44 14.66 -4.29
C LYS A 278 -2.57 15.49 -4.87
N PHE A 279 -3.73 15.51 -4.23
CA PHE A 279 -4.85 16.36 -4.62
C PHE A 279 -4.52 17.86 -4.54
N GLU A 280 -3.88 18.32 -3.46
CA GLU A 280 -3.42 19.71 -3.35
C GLU A 280 -2.37 20.05 -4.42
N LYS A 281 -1.46 19.12 -4.72
CA LYS A 281 -0.51 19.28 -5.84
C LYS A 281 -1.22 19.44 -7.19
N TYR A 282 -2.24 18.64 -7.45
CA TYR A 282 -3.07 18.75 -8.65
C TYR A 282 -3.75 20.12 -8.73
N LYS A 283 -4.35 20.61 -7.64
CA LYS A 283 -4.97 21.96 -7.61
C LYS A 283 -3.97 23.06 -7.95
N THR A 284 -2.76 23.01 -7.40
CA THR A 284 -1.71 23.99 -7.72
C THR A 284 -1.36 23.93 -9.20
N ILE A 285 -1.21 22.74 -9.79
CA ILE A 285 -0.95 22.58 -11.22
C ILE A 285 -2.11 23.14 -12.06
N LYS A 286 -3.36 22.83 -11.70
CA LYS A 286 -4.56 23.35 -12.37
C LYS A 286 -4.62 24.88 -12.38
N GLN A 287 -4.25 25.52 -11.27
CA GLN A 287 -4.18 26.98 -11.20
C GLN A 287 -3.13 27.56 -12.14
N ILE A 288 -1.93 26.97 -12.19
CA ILE A 288 -0.82 27.41 -13.06
C ILE A 288 -1.17 27.23 -14.54
N VAL A 289 -1.79 26.11 -14.90
CA VAL A 289 -2.20 25.83 -16.28
C VAL A 289 -3.29 26.83 -16.71
N ASN A 290 -4.25 27.13 -15.84
CA ASN A 290 -5.33 28.07 -16.14
C ASN A 290 -4.89 29.55 -16.16
N SER A 291 -3.75 29.91 -15.55
CA SER A 291 -3.27 31.30 -15.49
C SER A 291 -2.46 31.74 -16.72
N ASN A 292 -2.39 30.94 -17.80
CA ASN A 292 -1.58 31.18 -19.00
C ASN A 292 -0.06 31.30 -18.75
N ASP A 293 0.45 30.97 -17.56
CA ASP A 293 1.90 30.95 -17.25
C ASP A 293 2.60 29.68 -17.79
N TYR A 294 1.94 28.96 -18.70
CA TYR A 294 2.35 27.64 -19.12
C TYR A 294 2.66 27.59 -20.62
N PRO A 295 3.90 27.28 -21.04
CA PRO A 295 4.21 27.14 -22.46
C PRO A 295 3.54 25.88 -23.00
N GLU A 296 2.47 26.06 -23.78
CA GLU A 296 1.88 25.00 -24.58
C GLU A 296 2.96 24.42 -25.49
N LYS A 297 3.21 23.12 -25.35
CA LYS A 297 3.93 22.33 -26.35
C LYS A 297 3.00 21.23 -26.81
N GLU A 298 2.59 21.33 -28.07
CA GLU A 298 1.95 20.27 -28.87
C GLU A 298 2.77 18.98 -28.93
#